data_AF-A0A3S2ULK5-F1
#
_entry.id   AF-A0A3S2ULK5-F1
#
_cell.length_a   1.000
_cell.length_b   1.000
_cell.length_c   1.000
_cell.angle_alpha   90.00
_cell.angle_beta   90.00
_cell.angle_gamma   90.00
#
_symmetry.space_group_name_H-M   'P 1'
#
loop_
_entity.id
_entity.type
_entity.pdbx_description
1 polymer ?
#
loop_
_entity_poly.entity_id
_entity_poly.type
_entity_poly.pdbx_seq_one_letter_code
_entity_poly.pdbx_strand_id
1 'polypeptide(L)' 'MTTRERPQQREVETPEQVLALAKAWHARQVEILRASLGPSWPTHREWVLDYLRQEIRQRLIARGWRPRDER' A
#
# COMPACT_ATOMS: atom_id res chain seq x y z
N MET A 1 -0.41 40.63 5.25
CA MET A 1 -1.20 39.51 5.79
C MET A 1 -0.66 38.22 5.21
N THR A 2 0.22 37.52 5.91
CA THR A 2 0.81 36.25 5.44
C THR A 2 0.13 35.10 6.18
N THR A 3 -0.75 34.37 5.49
CA THR A 3 -1.33 33.12 5.99
C THR A 3 -0.20 32.09 6.10
N ARG A 4 0.27 31.83 7.32
CA ARG A 4 1.11 30.67 7.60
C ARG A 4 0.19 29.44 7.56
N GLU A 5 0.27 28.67 6.48
CA GLU A 5 -0.36 27.36 6.41
C GLU A 5 0.14 26.51 7.60
N ARG A 6 -0.78 26.07 8.46
CA ARG A 6 -0.45 25.18 9.57
C ARG A 6 0.14 23.91 8.98
N PRO A 7 1.25 23.36 9.52
CA PRO A 7 1.66 22.02 9.15
C PRO A 7 0.51 21.10 9.52
N GLN A 8 -0.07 20.41 8.53
CA GLN A 8 -1.03 19.35 8.80
C GLN A 8 -0.33 18.33 9.70
N GLN A 9 -0.71 18.31 10.98
CA GLN A 9 -0.29 17.27 11.90
C GLN A 9 -0.76 15.97 11.27
N ARG A 10 0.18 15.17 10.75
CA ARG A 10 -0.12 13.82 10.28
C ARG A 10 -0.58 13.06 11.52
N GLU A 11 -1.88 12.84 11.63
CA GLU A 11 -2.43 11.92 12.63
C GLU A 11 -1.68 10.60 12.49
N VAL A 12 -1.07 10.14 13.59
CA VAL A 12 -0.35 8.87 13.60
C VAL A 12 -1.40 7.78 13.46
N GLU A 13 -1.47 7.16 12.29
CA GLU A 13 -2.39 6.06 12.03
C GLU A 13 -2.11 4.90 13.00
N THR A 14 -3.14 4.21 13.48
CA THR A 14 -2.93 3.00 14.28
C THR A 14 -2.49 1.83 13.37
N PRO A 15 -1.84 0.78 13.92
CA PRO A 15 -1.48 -0.40 13.14
C PRO A 15 -2.67 -1.01 12.36
N GLU A 16 -3.86 -1.01 12.95
CA GLU A 16 -5.09 -1.51 12.33
C GLU A 16 -5.52 -0.64 11.14
N GLN A 17 -5.42 0.68 11.28
CA GLN A 17 -5.72 1.62 10.20
C GLN A 17 -4.73 1.45 9.05
N VAL A 18 -3.44 1.32 9.35
CA VAL A 18 -2.40 1.06 8.35
C VAL A 18 -2.65 -0.24 7.61
N LEU A 19 -3.01 -1.31 8.33
CA LEU A 19 -3.35 -2.60 7.73
C LEU A 19 -4.59 -2.50 6.84
N ALA A 20 -5.63 -1.78 7.28
CA ALA A 20 -6.84 -1.57 6.50
C ALA A 20 -6.55 -0.79 5.22
N LEU A 21 -5.75 0.27 5.29
CA LEU A 21 -5.32 1.06 4.14
C LEU A 21 -4.47 0.24 3.16
N ALA A 22 -3.53 -0.55 3.67
CA ALA A 22 -2.71 -1.43 2.84
C ALA A 22 -3.57 -2.49 2.11
N LYS A 23 -4.53 -3.12 2.79
CA LYS A 23 -5.47 -4.07 2.18
C LYS A 23 -6.34 -3.42 1.11
N ALA A 24 -6.89 -2.24 1.40
CA ALA A 24 -7.72 -1.50 0.45
C ALA A 24 -6.92 -1.11 -0.80
N TRP A 25 -5.69 -0.62 -0.60
CA TRP A 25 -4.78 -0.29 -1.70
C TRP A 25 -4.44 -1.53 -2.54
N HIS A 26 -4.09 -2.65 -1.90
CA HIS A 26 -3.77 -3.91 -2.56
C HIS A 26 -4.94 -4.38 -3.43
N ALA A 27 -6.15 -4.45 -2.88
CA ALA A 27 -7.34 -4.88 -3.60
C ALA A 27 -7.59 -4.00 -4.84
N ARG A 28 -7.44 -2.68 -4.69
CA ARG A 28 -7.56 -1.74 -5.82
C ARG A 28 -6.52 -2.01 -6.91
N GLN A 29 -5.26 -2.25 -6.55
CA GLN A 29 -4.22 -2.55 -7.55
C GLN A 29 -4.47 -3.88 -8.26
N VAL A 30 -4.91 -4.91 -7.53
CA VAL A 30 -5.26 -6.20 -8.12
C VAL A 30 -6.37 -6.03 -9.16
N GLU A 31 -7.43 -5.28 -8.85
CA GLU A 31 -8.53 -5.07 -9.81
C GLU A 31 -8.07 -4.27 -11.03
N ILE A 32 -7.24 -3.23 -10.86
CA ILE A 32 -6.67 -2.47 -11.98
C ILE A 32 -5.82 -3.37 -12.89
N LEU A 33 -4.93 -4.17 -12.31
CA LEU A 33 -4.02 -5.03 -13.07
C LEU A 33 -4.76 -6.21 -13.71
N ARG A 34 -5.75 -6.78 -13.02
CA ARG A 34 -6.64 -7.79 -13.57
C ARG A 34 -7.38 -7.26 -14.80
N ALA A 35 -7.94 -6.05 -14.72
CA ALA A 35 -8.62 -5.42 -15.85
C ALA A 35 -7.66 -5.12 -17.00
N SER A 36 -6.44 -4.66 -16.69
CA SER A 36 -5.43 -4.27 -17.69
C SER A 36 -4.81 -5.48 -18.41
N LEU A 37 -4.55 -6.57 -17.68
CA LEU A 37 -3.96 -7.80 -18.21
C LEU A 37 -5.00 -8.72 -18.87
N GLY A 38 -6.27 -8.58 -18.50
CA GLY A 38 -7.39 -9.29 -19.10
C GLY A 38 -7.15 -10.81 -19.15
N PRO A 39 -7.16 -11.45 -20.34
CA PRO A 39 -6.93 -12.89 -20.48
C PRO A 39 -5.56 -13.38 -20.00
N SER A 40 -4.55 -12.50 -19.98
CA SER A 40 -3.20 -12.86 -19.51
C SER A 40 -3.08 -12.82 -17.98
N TRP A 41 -4.10 -12.33 -17.28
CA TRP A 41 -4.10 -12.21 -15.82
C TRP A 41 -3.72 -13.51 -15.09
N PRO A 42 -4.28 -14.69 -15.42
CA PRO A 42 -3.96 -15.92 -14.69
C PRO A 42 -2.46 -16.25 -14.71
N THR A 43 -1.77 -15.98 -15.81
CA THR A 43 -0.33 -16.22 -15.98
C THR A 43 0.51 -15.30 -15.10
N HIS A 44 0.09 -14.04 -14.95
CA HIS A 44 0.85 -13.04 -14.19
C HIS A 44 0.41 -12.91 -12.73
N ARG A 45 -0.72 -13.50 -12.36
CA ARG A 45 -1.39 -13.29 -11.06
C ARG A 45 -0.45 -13.49 -9.88
N GLU A 46 0.25 -14.62 -9.83
CA GLU A 46 1.12 -14.96 -8.70
C GLU A 46 2.23 -13.93 -8.53
N TRP A 47 2.98 -13.68 -9.61
CA TRP A 47 4.05 -12.69 -9.62
C TRP A 47 3.55 -11.27 -9.27
N VAL A 48 2.40 -10.85 -9.79
CA VAL A 48 1.81 -9.55 -9.47
C VAL A 48 1.46 -9.44 -7.99
N LEU A 49 0.84 -10.49 -7.41
CA LEU A 49 0.47 -10.46 -5.99
C LEU A 49 1.70 -10.36 -5.08
N ASP A 50 2.77 -11.08 -5.40
CA ASP A 50 4.01 -10.99 -4.64
C ASP A 50 4.70 -9.63 -4.81
N TYR A 51 4.71 -9.10 -6.03
CA TYR A 51 5.20 -7.75 -6.31
C TYR A 51 4.43 -6.69 -5.49
N LEU A 52 3.10 -6.74 -5.46
CA LEU A 52 2.27 -5.79 -4.72
C LEU A 52 2.49 -5.89 -3.21
N ARG A 53 2.70 -7.10 -2.67
CA ARG A 53 3.07 -7.28 -1.25
C ARG A 53 4.41 -6.62 -0.92
N GLN A 54 5.40 -6.77 -1.79
CA GLN A 54 6.69 -6.11 -1.62
C GLN A 54 6.56 -4.58 -1.73
N GLU A 55 5.77 -4.08 -2.67
CA GLU A 55 5.47 -2.64 -2.75
C GLU A 55 4.85 -2.09 -1.47
N ILE A 56 3.89 -2.81 -0.87
CA ILE A 56 3.31 -2.42 0.42
C ILE A 56 4.39 -2.36 1.49
N ARG A 57 5.25 -3.39 1.58
CA ARG A 57 6.36 -3.40 2.54
C ARG A 57 7.25 -2.18 2.36
N GLN A 58 7.66 -1.86 1.13
CA GLN A 58 8.50 -0.69 0.85
C GLN A 58 7.80 0.63 1.20
N ARG A 59 6.52 0.77 0.86
CA ARG A 59 5.71 1.96 1.18
C ARG A 59 5.54 2.15 2.69
N LEU A 60 5.35 1.07 3.44
CA LEU A 60 5.27 1.11 4.89
C LEU A 60 6.60 1.53 5.51
N ILE A 61 7.71 0.95 5.07
CA ILE A 61 9.06 1.33 5.53
C ILE A 61 9.34 2.81 5.27
N ALA A 62 9.01 3.32 4.07
CA ALA A 62 9.17 4.73 3.73
C ALA A 62 8.33 5.68 4.59
N ARG A 63 7.21 5.18 5.14
CA ARG A 63 6.35 5.90 6.10
C ARG A 63 6.80 5.74 7.56
N GLY A 64 7.91 5.04 7.81
CA GLY A 64 8.44 4.78 9.14
C GLY A 64 7.84 3.55 9.82
N TRP A 65 6.94 2.82 9.15
CA TRP A 65 6.37 1.58 9.65
C TRP A 65 7.33 0.43 9.42
N ARG A 66 7.90 -0.11 10.49
CA ARG A 66 8.71 -1.32 10.43
C ARG A 66 7.81 -2.51 10.73
N PRO A 67 7.54 -3.41 9.77
CA PRO A 67 6.97 -4.70 10.11
C PRO A 67 7.91 -5.35 11.11
N ARG A 68 7.38 -5.87 12.22
CA ARG A 68 8.16 -6.67 13.16
C ARG A 68 8.72 -7.82 12.34
N ASP A 69 10.04 -7.93 12.21
CA ASP A 69 10.66 -9.11 11.60
C ASP A 69 10.20 -10.32 12.42
N GLU A 70 9.27 -11.10 11.87
CA GLU A 70 9.07 -12.49 12.26
C GLU A 70 10.32 -13.23 11.76
N ARG A 71 11.31 -13.33 12.64
CA ARG A 71 12.41 -14.29 12.50
C ARG A 71 11.88 -15.70 12.64
#